data_AF-Q7XL87-F1
#
_entry.id   AF-Q7XL87-F1
#
_cell.length_a   1.000
_cell.length_b   1.000
_cell.length_c   1.000
_cell.angle_alpha   90.00
_cell.angle_beta   90.00
_cell.angle_gamma   90.00
#
_symmetry.space_group_name_H-M   'P 1'
#
loop_
_entity.id
_entity.type
_entity.pdbx_description
1 polymer ?
#
loop_
_entity_poly.entity_id
_entity_poly.type
_entity_poly.pdbx_seq_one_letter_code
_entity_poly.pdbx_strand_id
1 'polypeptide(L)' 'MVLSNDIDLLNPPAELEKLKHKKKRLVQSPNSFFMDVKCQGCFSM' A
#
# COMPACT_ATOMS: atom_id res chain seq x y z
N MET A 1 -19.59 1.20 12.79
CA MET A 1 -19.18 2.19 11.77
C MET A 1 -18.53 3.33 12.52
N VAL A 2 -17.24 3.60 12.31
CA VAL A 2 -16.54 4.69 13.01
C VAL A 2 -17.02 6.01 12.39
N LEU A 3 -17.56 6.91 13.21
CA LEU A 3 -18.07 8.20 12.76
C LEU A 3 -16.91 9.02 12.20
N SER A 4 -17.12 9.71 11.07
CA SER A 4 -16.11 10.47 10.33
C SER A 4 -15.39 11.54 11.15
N ASN A 5 -15.98 11.95 12.28
CA ASN A 5 -15.47 13.01 13.15
C ASN A 5 -14.63 12.49 14.33
N ASP A 6 -14.56 11.17 14.57
CA ASP A 6 -13.76 10.55 15.64
C ASP A 6 -12.45 9.91 15.13
N ILE A 7 -12.13 10.13 13.85
CA ILE A 7 -10.92 9.58 13.23
C ILE A 7 -9.77 10.56 13.47
N ASP A 8 -8.81 10.16 14.31
CA ASP A 8 -7.55 10.86 14.46
C ASP A 8 -6.83 10.94 13.09
N LEU A 9 -6.75 12.15 12.54
CA LEU A 9 -6.12 12.41 11.24
C LEU A 9 -4.60 12.22 11.27
N LEU A 10 -3.98 12.33 12.45
CA LEU A 10 -2.55 12.10 12.62
C LEU A 10 -2.24 10.61 12.77
N ASN A 11 -3.19 9.81 13.28
CA ASN A 11 -3.03 8.37 13.47
C ASN A 11 -4.22 7.58 12.88
N PRO A 12 -4.43 7.65 11.54
CA PRO A 12 -5.53 6.95 10.91
C PRO A 12 -5.32 5.42 10.95
N PRO A 13 -6.39 4.62 11.04
CA PRO A 13 -6.31 3.17 10.96
C PRO A 13 -5.68 2.71 9.64
N ALA A 14 -4.86 1.65 9.69
CA ALA A 14 -4.15 1.12 8.52
C ALA A 14 -5.09 0.72 7.36
N GLU A 15 -6.28 0.19 7.68
CA GLU A 15 -7.27 -0.20 6.67
C GLU A 15 -7.80 0.99 5.87
N LEU A 16 -7.96 2.16 6.50
CA LEU A 16 -8.37 3.39 5.79
C LEU A 16 -7.23 3.91 4.90
N GLU A 17 -5.98 3.86 5.35
CA GLU A 17 -4.82 4.29 4.55
C GLU A 17 -4.57 3.40 3.32
N LYS A 18 -4.87 2.09 3.40
CA LYS A 18 -4.75 1.16 2.28
C LYS A 18 -5.70 1.48 1.13
N LEU A 19 -6.93 1.94 1.44
CA LEU A 19 -7.95 2.28 0.45
C LEU A 19 -7.68 3.62 -0.25
N LYS A 20 -6.85 4.49 0.34
CA LYS A 20 -6.51 5.80 -0.25
C LYS A 20 -5.59 5.64 -1.47
N HIS A 21 -5.76 6.55 -2.43
CA HIS A 21 -4.81 6.71 -3.53
C HIS A 21 -3.41 7.04 -3.00
N LYS A 22 -2.36 6.52 -3.64
CA LYS A 22 -0.95 6.61 -3.18
C LYS A 22 -0.45 8.02 -2.83
N LYS A 23 -0.93 9.07 -3.53
CA LYS A 23 -0.57 10.48 -3.27
C LYS A 23 -1.42 11.15 -2.16
N LYS A 24 -2.50 10.51 -1.70
CA LYS A 24 -3.46 11.03 -0.71
C LYS A 24 -3.37 10.34 0.66
N ARG A 25 -2.43 9.41 0.84
CA ARG A 25 -2.09 8.82 2.15
C ARG A 25 -1.48 9.88 3.06
N LEU A 26 -1.52 9.66 4.37
CA LEU A 26 -0.87 10.53 5.36
C LEU A 26 0.60 10.78 5.01
N VAL A 27 1.29 9.71 4.59
CA VAL A 27 2.63 9.76 4.00
C VAL A 27 2.58 9.05 2.64
N GLN A 28 3.08 9.72 1.60
CA GLN A 28 3.05 9.17 0.24
C GLN A 28 4.03 8.00 0.10
N SER A 29 3.56 6.90 -0.49
CA SER A 29 4.37 5.72 -0.77
C SER A 29 3.99 5.10 -2.11
N PRO A 30 4.92 4.42 -2.81
CA PRO A 30 4.60 3.77 -4.08
C PRO A 30 3.60 2.61 -3.90
N ASN A 31 2.87 2.29 -4.97
CA ASN A 31 2.02 1.08 -5.04
C ASN A 31 2.70 -0.08 -5.77
N SER A 32 3.91 0.15 -6.26
CA SER A 32 4.68 -0.82 -7.03
C SER A 32 5.84 -1.33 -6.19
N PHE A 33 6.24 -2.56 -6.48
CA PHE A 33 7.40 -3.21 -5.90
C PHE A 33 8.16 -3.93 -7.02
N PHE A 34 9.44 -4.20 -6.79
CA PHE A 34 10.23 -5.02 -7.70
C PHE A 34 10.01 -6.50 -7.36
N MET A 35 9.92 -7.35 -8.39
CA MET A 35 9.88 -8.79 -8.24
C MET A 35 11.10 -9.39 -8.91
N ASP A 36 11.80 -10.28 -8.19
CA ASP A 36 12.83 -11.12 -8.79
C ASP A 36 12.15 -12.32 -9.45
N VAL A 37 11.96 -12.24 -10.77
CA VAL A 37 11.29 -13.30 -11.55
C VAL A 37 12.35 -14.17 -12.20
N LYS A 38 12.41 -15.44 -11.79
CA LYS A 38 13.27 -16.44 -12.41
C LYS A 38 12.52 -17.14 -13.54
N CYS A 39 13.08 -17.10 -14.75
CA CYS A 39 12.55 -17.81 -15.91
C CYS A 39 12.71 -19.33 -15.74
N GLN A 40 11.63 -20.10 -15.86
CA GLN A 40 11.66 -21.56 -15.64
C GLN A 40 12.55 -22.30 -16.65
N GLY A 41 12.62 -21.84 -17.91
CA GLY A 41 13.40 -22.50 -18.98
C GLY A 41 14.79 -21.92 -19.23
N CYS A 42 15.14 -20.79 -18.60
CA CYS A 42 16.42 -20.11 -18.84
C CYS A 42 17.52 -20.60 -17.89
N PHE A 43 17.14 -21.28 -16.80
CA PHE A 43 18.05 -21.87 -15.82
C PHE A 43 18.19 -23.40 -15.98
N SER A 44 17.61 -24.00 -17.03
CA SER A 44 17.91 -25.38 -17.42
C SER A 44 19.11 -25.38 -18.39
N MET A 45 20.30 -25.46 -17.83
CA MET A 45 21.45 -26.13 -18.45
C MET A 45 21.71 -27.42 -17.69
#